data_AF-A0A1H5K398-F1
#
_entry.id   AF-A0A1H5K398-F1
#
_cell.length_a   1.000
_cell.length_b   1.000
_cell.length_c   1.000
_cell.angle_alpha   90.00
_cell.angle_beta   90.00
_cell.angle_gamma   90.00
#
_symmetry.space_group_name_H-M   'P 1'
#
loop_
_entity.id
_entity.type
_entity.pdbx_description
1 polymer ?
#
loop_
_entity_poly.entity_id
_entity_poly.type
_entity_poly.pdbx_seq_one_letter_code
_entity_poly.pdbx_strand_id
1 'polypeptide(L)'
;MKLTRSKTLLACAVFVSLALLAGIAYVVKLPPFEEKVGDIQASDVCATMGSASTSAAALKRVLPEKSSYSFDNSLTDLRLDATDDTYQTDCTVDGDGEQLAWTGAELLEYDTTEAWADEVLGQYDTVSSLTPFTAGDKALASSKVAAVYLPCTSDGADRHLSVVVNLKKMGDADDTTLRAGLITLARNAAEYAHTKAKCNTPNKLGESS
;
A
#
# COMPACT_ATOMS: atom_id res chain seq x y z
N MET A 1 24.99 27.46 -56.69
CA MET A 1 23.81 26.56 -56.76
C MET A 1 22.55 27.36 -56.43
N LYS A 2 21.64 27.58 -57.40
CA LYS A 2 20.33 28.20 -57.15
C LYS A 2 19.42 27.16 -56.51
N LEU A 3 19.24 27.19 -55.19
CA LEU A 3 18.11 26.48 -54.57
C LEU A 3 16.83 27.14 -55.07
N THR A 4 16.09 26.44 -55.93
CA THR A 4 14.78 26.87 -56.43
C THR A 4 13.81 26.96 -55.25
N ARG A 5 13.16 28.13 -55.10
CA ARG A 5 12.18 28.47 -54.04
C ARG A 5 11.17 27.35 -53.72
N SER A 6 10.83 26.50 -54.69
CA SER A 6 9.92 25.37 -54.49
C SER A 6 10.47 24.28 -53.58
N LYS A 7 11.80 24.01 -53.62
CA LYS A 7 12.44 23.01 -52.75
C LYS A 7 12.47 23.46 -51.29
N THR A 8 12.61 24.77 -51.04
CA THR A 8 12.59 25.36 -49.71
C THR A 8 11.19 25.34 -49.09
N LEU A 9 10.15 25.62 -49.89
CA LEU A 9 8.76 25.54 -49.43
C LEU A 9 8.32 24.11 -49.09
N LEU A 10 8.75 23.13 -49.90
CA LEU A 10 8.42 21.72 -49.66
C LEU A 10 9.10 21.18 -48.40
N ALA A 11 10.36 21.57 -48.15
CA ALA A 11 11.08 21.19 -46.93
C ALA A 11 10.41 21.79 -45.68
N CYS A 12 10.04 23.08 -45.69
CA CYS A 12 9.34 23.70 -44.56
C CYS A 12 7.98 23.04 -44.29
N ALA A 13 7.22 22.68 -45.32
CA ALA A 13 5.94 22.00 -45.17
C ALA A 13 6.09 20.63 -44.49
N VAL A 14 7.13 19.86 -44.83
CA VAL A 14 7.45 18.57 -44.21
C VAL A 14 7.83 18.75 -42.73
N PHE A 15 8.67 19.75 -42.41
CA PHE A 15 9.04 20.01 -41.01
C PHE A 15 7.85 20.42 -40.14
N VAL A 16 6.97 21.28 -40.65
CA VAL A 16 5.76 21.71 -39.90
C VAL A 16 4.81 20.54 -39.69
N SER A 17 4.62 19.68 -40.69
CA SER A 17 3.75 18.50 -40.56
C SER A 17 4.33 17.46 -39.60
N LEU A 18 5.65 17.22 -39.59
CA LEU A 18 6.31 16.38 -38.58
C LEU A 18 6.19 16.97 -37.17
N ALA A 19 6.34 18.28 -37.00
CA ALA A 19 6.20 18.94 -35.71
C ALA A 19 4.74 18.86 -35.19
N LEU A 20 3.74 19.02 -36.07
CA LEU A 20 2.34 18.82 -35.69
C LEU A 20 2.05 17.37 -35.28
N LEU A 21 2.56 16.40 -36.04
CA LEU A 21 2.37 14.98 -35.71
C LEU A 21 3.05 14.61 -34.39
N ALA A 22 4.24 15.13 -34.13
CA ALA A 22 4.93 14.95 -32.84
C ALA A 22 4.17 15.63 -31.69
N GLY A 23 3.64 16.84 -31.91
CA GLY A 23 2.81 17.54 -30.92
C GLY A 23 1.53 16.79 -30.59
N ILE A 24 0.86 16.22 -31.60
CA ILE A 24 -0.32 15.37 -31.40
C ILE A 24 0.07 14.10 -30.64
N ALA A 25 1.12 13.41 -31.08
CA ALA A 25 1.61 12.18 -30.43
C ALA A 25 2.00 12.40 -28.96
N TYR A 26 2.60 13.55 -28.64
CA TYR A 26 2.90 13.96 -27.26
C TYR A 26 1.63 14.17 -26.44
N VAL A 27 0.63 14.86 -26.99
CA VAL A 27 -0.65 15.12 -26.30
C VAL A 27 -1.45 13.83 -26.08
N VAL A 28 -1.43 12.90 -27.03
CA VAL A 28 -2.14 11.62 -26.92
C VAL A 28 -1.29 10.50 -26.29
N LYS A 29 -0.10 10.81 -25.76
CA LYS A 29 0.85 9.87 -25.14
C LYS A 29 1.12 8.62 -25.99
N LEU A 30 1.25 8.77 -27.32
CA LEU A 30 1.63 7.66 -28.20
C LEU A 30 3.14 7.35 -28.07
N PRO A 31 3.58 6.10 -28.28
CA PRO A 31 5.00 5.76 -28.30
C PRO A 31 5.78 6.70 -29.23
N PRO A 32 6.93 7.28 -28.81
CA PRO A 32 7.74 6.99 -27.61
C PRO A 32 7.43 7.85 -26.37
N PHE A 33 6.30 8.56 -26.31
CA PHE A 33 5.94 9.50 -25.24
C PHE A 33 5.06 8.90 -24.14
N GLU A 34 4.90 7.58 -24.12
CA GLU A 34 4.28 6.89 -22.98
C GLU A 34 5.15 7.12 -21.74
N GLU A 35 4.55 7.69 -20.70
CA GLU A 35 5.18 7.76 -19.39
C GLU A 35 5.42 6.33 -18.91
N LYS A 36 6.68 6.00 -18.59
CA LYS A 36 6.99 4.68 -18.05
C LYS A 36 6.35 4.57 -16.67
N VAL A 37 5.43 3.63 -16.53
CA VAL A 37 4.93 3.23 -15.22
C VAL A 37 6.04 2.45 -14.51
N GLY A 38 6.34 2.85 -13.28
CA GLY A 38 7.28 2.17 -12.42
C GLY A 38 6.78 0.77 -12.08
N ASP A 39 7.69 -0.20 -11.95
CA ASP A 39 7.32 -1.54 -11.51
C ASP A 39 7.48 -1.68 -9.99
N ILE A 40 6.57 -2.41 -9.36
CA ILE A 40 6.65 -2.82 -7.95
C ILE A 40 7.10 -4.28 -7.92
N GLN A 41 8.38 -4.52 -7.65
CA GLN A 41 8.91 -5.87 -7.56
C GLN A 41 8.76 -6.42 -6.15
N ALA A 42 8.57 -7.73 -6.03
CA ALA A 42 8.47 -8.39 -4.74
C ALA A 42 9.73 -8.17 -3.87
N SER A 43 10.92 -8.08 -4.48
CA SER A 43 12.17 -7.80 -3.78
C SER A 43 12.22 -6.46 -3.08
N ASP A 44 11.41 -5.51 -3.53
CA ASP A 44 11.47 -4.11 -3.09
C ASP A 44 10.48 -3.86 -1.95
N VAL A 45 9.45 -4.70 -1.82
CA VAL A 45 8.42 -4.58 -0.78
C VAL A 45 9.02 -4.79 0.62
N CYS A 46 8.64 -3.93 1.57
CA CYS A 46 9.00 -4.07 2.97
C CYS A 46 8.71 -5.47 3.52
N ALA A 47 9.67 -6.04 4.25
CA ALA A 47 9.49 -7.35 4.89
C ALA A 47 8.31 -7.36 5.87
N THR A 48 8.02 -6.23 6.52
CA THR A 48 6.89 -6.06 7.46
C THR A 48 5.52 -6.24 6.83
N MET A 49 5.42 -6.18 5.49
CA MET A 49 4.20 -6.48 4.76
C MET A 49 4.02 -7.98 4.47
N GLY A 50 4.86 -8.85 5.04
CA GLY A 50 4.72 -10.31 4.96
C GLY A 50 5.10 -10.89 3.60
N SER A 51 4.16 -11.60 2.95
CA SER A 51 4.41 -12.26 1.67
C SER A 51 4.74 -11.25 0.57
N ALA A 52 6.02 -11.15 0.22
CA ALA A 52 6.54 -10.19 -0.75
C ALA A 52 5.79 -10.20 -2.11
N SER A 53 5.54 -11.39 -2.67
CA SER A 53 4.86 -11.51 -3.97
C SER A 53 3.38 -11.14 -3.90
N THR A 54 2.69 -11.61 -2.86
CA THR A 54 1.27 -11.30 -2.64
C THR A 54 1.07 -9.82 -2.34
N SER A 55 1.95 -9.23 -1.53
CA SER A 55 1.91 -7.82 -1.17
C SER A 55 2.27 -6.92 -2.35
N ALA A 56 3.26 -7.27 -3.18
CA ALA A 56 3.54 -6.56 -4.43
C ALA A 56 2.33 -6.55 -5.37
N ALA A 57 1.68 -7.71 -5.56
CA ALA A 57 0.48 -7.81 -6.39
C ALA A 57 -0.70 -7.01 -5.82
N ALA A 58 -0.87 -6.98 -4.49
CA ALA A 58 -1.89 -6.16 -3.85
C ALA A 58 -1.58 -4.65 -3.99
N LEU A 59 -0.33 -4.23 -3.78
CA LEU A 59 0.11 -2.84 -3.96
C LEU A 59 -0.13 -2.32 -5.38
N LYS A 60 0.20 -3.12 -6.41
CA LYS A 60 -0.09 -2.80 -7.83
C LYS A 60 -1.58 -2.56 -8.11
N ARG A 61 -2.47 -3.20 -7.36
CA ARG A 61 -3.92 -3.03 -7.52
C ARG A 61 -4.45 -1.79 -6.84
N VAL A 62 -3.84 -1.35 -5.74
CA VAL A 62 -4.40 -0.31 -4.87
C VAL A 62 -3.74 1.05 -5.00
N LEU A 63 -2.48 1.09 -5.45
CA LEU A 63 -1.74 2.33 -5.60
C LEU A 63 -2.02 2.97 -6.97
N PRO A 64 -1.98 4.31 -7.06
CA PRO A 64 -1.98 4.99 -8.35
C PRO A 64 -0.72 4.65 -9.13
N GLU A 65 -0.82 4.67 -10.47
CA GLU A 65 0.33 4.56 -11.36
C GLU A 65 1.27 5.75 -11.15
N LYS A 66 2.55 5.46 -10.91
CA LYS A 66 3.63 6.43 -10.73
C LYS A 66 4.83 6.01 -11.56
N SER A 67 5.72 6.94 -11.86
CA SER A 67 6.92 6.62 -12.68
C SER A 67 8.00 5.86 -11.90
N SER A 68 7.96 5.95 -10.57
CA SER A 68 8.88 5.30 -9.65
C SER A 68 8.18 4.99 -8.33
N TYR A 69 8.64 3.93 -7.65
CA TYR A 69 8.20 3.55 -6.31
C TYR A 69 9.41 3.33 -5.41
N SER A 70 9.26 3.65 -4.13
CA SER A 70 10.23 3.32 -3.08
C SER A 70 9.52 2.84 -1.82
N PHE A 71 10.23 2.01 -1.07
CA PHE A 71 9.73 1.35 0.12
C PHE A 71 10.73 1.60 1.25
N ASP A 72 10.25 2.18 2.35
CA ASP A 72 11.04 2.36 3.56
C ASP A 72 10.44 1.49 4.66
N ASN A 73 11.28 0.71 5.32
CA ASN A 73 10.87 -0.27 6.31
C ASN A 73 11.56 0.04 7.64
N SER A 74 10.78 0.44 8.64
CA SER A 74 11.27 0.70 9.98
C SER A 74 10.91 -0.42 10.95
N LEU A 75 11.92 -0.90 11.68
CA LEU A 75 11.78 -1.85 12.78
C LEU A 75 12.16 -1.12 14.07
N THR A 76 11.29 -0.22 14.50
CA THR A 76 11.57 0.76 15.55
C THR A 76 11.67 0.10 16.92
N ASP A 77 10.81 -0.89 17.19
CA ASP A 77 10.84 -1.63 18.44
C ASP A 77 10.49 -3.10 18.22
N LEU A 78 11.43 -3.99 18.53
CA LEU A 78 11.29 -5.41 18.27
C LEU A 78 11.25 -6.17 19.58
N ARG A 79 10.13 -6.86 19.81
CA ARG A 79 9.97 -7.72 20.97
C ARG A 79 11.08 -8.78 21.06
N LEU A 80 11.94 -8.65 22.05
CA LEU A 80 13.09 -9.54 22.22
C LEU A 80 12.69 -10.87 22.86
N ASP A 81 11.79 -10.84 23.84
CA ASP A 81 11.29 -12.03 24.53
C ASP A 81 9.88 -11.85 25.10
N ALA A 82 9.37 -12.84 25.84
CA ALA A 82 8.00 -12.82 26.36
C ALA A 82 7.75 -11.73 27.42
N THR A 83 8.79 -11.21 28.06
CA THR A 83 8.70 -10.15 29.08
C THR A 83 8.71 -8.75 28.49
N ASP A 84 9.19 -8.62 27.26
CA ASP A 84 9.15 -7.40 26.48
C ASP A 84 7.70 -7.11 26.07
N ASP A 85 7.27 -5.89 26.34
CA ASP A 85 5.90 -5.44 26.20
C ASP A 85 5.69 -4.39 25.12
N THR A 86 6.72 -4.14 24.32
CA THR A 86 6.63 -3.28 23.16
C THR A 86 6.89 -4.06 21.88
N TYR A 87 6.25 -3.61 20.81
CA TYR A 87 6.53 -4.04 19.46
C TYR A 87 6.00 -2.93 18.55
N GLN A 88 6.84 -2.43 17.67
CA GLN A 88 6.46 -1.44 16.69
C GLN A 88 7.25 -1.62 15.40
N THR A 89 6.52 -1.77 14.30
CA THR A 89 7.09 -1.81 12.95
C THR A 89 6.23 -1.01 12.01
N ASP A 90 6.86 -0.37 11.02
CA ASP A 90 6.14 0.35 9.99
C ASP A 90 6.82 0.23 8.62
N CYS A 91 6.02 0.50 7.58
CA CYS A 91 6.45 0.57 6.20
C CYS A 91 5.76 1.75 5.52
N THR A 92 6.53 2.59 4.84
CA THR A 92 5.99 3.61 3.92
C THR A 92 6.18 3.16 2.48
N VAL A 93 5.20 3.48 1.65
CA VAL A 93 5.31 3.31 0.20
C VAL A 93 5.16 4.69 -0.43
N ASP A 94 6.21 5.12 -1.13
CA ASP A 94 6.26 6.40 -1.81
C ASP A 94 6.27 6.19 -3.33
N GLY A 95 5.70 7.14 -4.07
CA GLY A 95 5.79 7.16 -5.52
C GLY A 95 5.89 8.58 -6.04
N ASP A 96 6.90 8.82 -6.89
CA ASP A 96 7.31 10.14 -7.37
C ASP A 96 7.50 11.17 -6.25
N GLY A 97 8.03 10.72 -5.10
CA GLY A 97 8.33 11.56 -3.93
C GLY A 97 7.14 11.85 -3.01
N GLU A 98 5.97 11.27 -3.27
CA GLU A 98 4.79 11.39 -2.42
C GLU A 98 4.47 10.07 -1.72
N GLN A 99 4.12 10.14 -0.43
CA GLN A 99 3.68 8.97 0.31
C GLN A 99 2.29 8.53 -0.15
N LEU A 100 2.20 7.32 -0.68
CA LEU A 100 0.99 6.71 -1.23
C LEU A 100 0.30 5.82 -0.20
N ALA A 101 1.07 5.08 0.58
CA ALA A 101 0.56 4.18 1.59
C ALA A 101 1.42 4.16 2.85
N TRP A 102 0.82 3.69 3.94
CA TRP A 102 1.48 3.39 5.20
C TRP A 102 0.94 2.08 5.75
N THR A 103 1.83 1.26 6.29
CA THR A 103 1.47 0.07 7.07
C THR A 103 2.18 0.16 8.41
N GLY A 104 1.47 -0.10 9.50
CA GLY A 104 2.04 -0.16 10.84
C GLY A 104 1.51 -1.35 11.62
N ALA A 105 2.32 -1.85 12.52
CA ALA A 105 1.93 -2.86 13.50
C ALA A 105 2.49 -2.47 14.86
N GLU A 106 1.64 -2.48 15.88
CA GLU A 106 1.99 -2.11 17.25
C GLU A 106 1.35 -3.08 18.26
N LEU A 107 2.05 -3.40 19.35
CA LEU A 107 1.45 -4.11 20.47
C LEU A 107 0.71 -3.13 21.38
N LEU A 108 -0.59 -3.30 21.51
CA LEU A 108 -1.48 -2.39 22.25
C LEU A 108 -2.37 -3.18 23.21
N GLU A 109 -2.97 -2.42 24.13
CA GLU A 109 -3.93 -2.93 25.11
C GLU A 109 -5.14 -2.00 25.13
N TYR A 110 -6.32 -2.56 24.85
CA TYR A 110 -7.60 -1.87 24.91
C TYR A 110 -8.61 -2.71 25.68
N ASP A 111 -9.49 -2.05 26.45
CA ASP A 111 -10.56 -2.71 27.20
C ASP A 111 -11.56 -3.45 26.29
N THR A 112 -11.76 -2.94 25.07
CA THR A 112 -12.69 -3.50 24.08
C THR A 112 -12.18 -3.31 22.65
N THR A 113 -12.60 -4.19 21.75
CA THR A 113 -12.26 -4.05 20.33
C THR A 113 -12.91 -2.82 19.66
N GLU A 114 -14.00 -2.34 20.23
CA GLU A 114 -14.71 -1.13 19.79
C GLU A 114 -13.90 0.13 20.14
N ALA A 115 -13.37 0.21 21.37
CA ALA A 115 -12.49 1.30 21.76
C ALA A 115 -11.23 1.36 20.88
N TRP A 116 -10.63 0.20 20.59
CA TRP A 116 -9.53 0.10 19.62
C TRP A 116 -9.92 0.66 18.25
N ALA A 117 -11.08 0.24 17.71
CA ALA A 117 -11.52 0.68 16.39
C ALA A 117 -11.76 2.20 16.34
N ASP A 118 -12.42 2.76 17.35
CA ASP A 118 -12.72 4.19 17.45
C ASP A 118 -11.44 5.03 17.53
N GLU A 119 -10.47 4.63 18.34
CA GLU A 119 -9.22 5.37 18.51
C GLU A 119 -8.27 5.19 17.32
N VAL A 120 -8.02 3.95 16.91
CA VAL A 120 -7.01 3.62 15.89
C VAL A 120 -7.52 3.90 14.48
N LEU A 121 -8.79 3.66 14.19
CA LEU A 121 -9.35 3.80 12.84
C LEU A 121 -10.10 5.11 12.63
N GLY A 122 -10.61 5.73 13.70
CA GLY A 122 -11.30 7.02 13.64
C GLY A 122 -10.45 8.17 13.08
N GLN A 123 -9.13 8.04 13.10
CA GLN A 123 -8.20 8.99 12.49
C GLN A 123 -8.09 8.87 10.95
N TYR A 124 -8.49 7.74 10.36
CA TYR A 124 -8.39 7.48 8.92
C TYR A 124 -9.73 7.55 8.20
N ASP A 125 -10.80 7.09 8.85
CA ASP A 125 -12.16 7.10 8.31
C ASP A 125 -13.17 7.09 9.48
N THR A 126 -14.45 7.31 9.18
CA THR A 126 -15.49 7.11 10.19
C THR A 126 -15.69 5.62 10.42
N VAL A 127 -15.59 5.12 11.66
CA VAL A 127 -15.70 3.67 11.94
C VAL A 127 -16.98 3.04 11.39
N SER A 128 -18.09 3.79 11.33
CA SER A 128 -19.36 3.34 10.75
C SER A 128 -19.34 3.12 9.23
N SER A 129 -18.36 3.66 8.50
CA SER A 129 -18.16 3.40 7.06
C SER A 129 -17.34 2.13 6.82
N LEU A 130 -16.68 1.61 7.85
CA LEU A 130 -15.84 0.43 7.77
C LEU A 130 -16.68 -0.85 7.87
N THR A 131 -16.33 -1.83 7.04
CA THR A 131 -17.04 -3.10 6.99
C THR A 131 -16.18 -4.23 7.54
N PRO A 132 -16.73 -5.09 8.41
CA PRO A 132 -15.98 -6.22 8.97
C PRO A 132 -15.45 -7.19 7.90
N PHE A 133 -14.34 -7.85 8.23
CA PHE A 133 -13.86 -9.04 7.54
C PHE A 133 -13.29 -10.05 8.54
N THR A 134 -13.06 -11.29 8.10
CA THR A 134 -12.55 -12.35 8.98
C THR A 134 -11.04 -12.25 9.14
N ALA A 135 -10.59 -11.78 10.30
CA ALA A 135 -9.22 -11.88 10.80
C ALA A 135 -9.17 -11.42 12.27
N GLY A 136 -8.34 -12.06 13.09
CA GLY A 136 -8.11 -11.65 14.48
C GLY A 136 -9.36 -11.73 15.37
N ASP A 137 -9.37 -10.94 16.43
CA ASP A 137 -10.56 -10.72 17.27
C ASP A 137 -11.45 -9.61 16.70
N LYS A 138 -10.87 -8.67 15.95
CA LYS A 138 -11.58 -7.64 15.18
C LYS A 138 -10.82 -7.31 13.92
N ALA A 139 -11.53 -7.13 12.81
CA ALA A 139 -10.93 -6.60 11.60
C ALA A 139 -11.96 -5.81 10.79
N LEU A 140 -11.53 -4.67 10.25
CA LEU A 140 -12.38 -3.67 9.60
C LEU A 140 -11.68 -3.12 8.36
N ALA A 141 -12.41 -2.89 7.28
CA ALA A 141 -11.85 -2.33 6.05
C ALA A 141 -12.84 -1.45 5.26
N SER A 142 -12.28 -0.48 4.54
CA SER A 142 -12.90 0.30 3.46
C SER A 142 -11.96 0.31 2.24
N SER A 143 -12.23 1.16 1.26
CA SER A 143 -11.32 1.39 0.13
C SER A 143 -10.07 2.22 0.49
N LYS A 144 -9.99 2.75 1.72
CA LYS A 144 -8.88 3.61 2.18
C LYS A 144 -8.05 3.02 3.32
N VAL A 145 -8.64 2.16 4.13
CA VAL A 145 -7.96 1.57 5.29
C VAL A 145 -8.41 0.13 5.49
N ALA A 146 -7.50 -0.73 5.91
CA ALA A 146 -7.82 -2.04 6.46
C ALA A 146 -6.98 -2.27 7.71
N ALA A 147 -7.60 -2.87 8.73
CA ALA A 147 -6.93 -3.14 9.98
C ALA A 147 -7.35 -4.47 10.59
N VAL A 148 -6.43 -5.06 11.36
CA VAL A 148 -6.61 -6.30 12.11
C VAL A 148 -6.13 -6.07 13.53
N TYR A 149 -6.98 -6.43 14.49
CA TYR A 149 -6.67 -6.52 15.90
C TYR A 149 -6.66 -7.99 16.29
N LEU A 150 -5.49 -8.52 16.65
CA LEU A 150 -5.30 -9.95 16.89
C LEU A 150 -4.54 -10.20 18.18
N PRO A 151 -4.90 -11.25 18.95
CA PRO A 151 -4.27 -11.52 20.23
C PRO A 151 -2.78 -11.83 20.05
N CYS A 152 -1.95 -11.42 21.00
CA CYS A 152 -0.52 -11.72 20.96
C CYS A 152 0.01 -12.40 22.23
N THR A 153 -0.47 -12.02 23.41
CA THR A 153 0.00 -12.58 24.69
C THR A 153 -1.12 -13.25 25.46
N SER A 154 -0.86 -14.47 25.96
CA SER A 154 -1.74 -15.18 26.89
C SER A 154 -1.46 -14.93 28.36
N ASP A 155 -0.29 -14.33 28.66
CA ASP A 155 0.23 -14.15 30.02
C ASP A 155 0.29 -12.65 30.33
N GLY A 156 -0.24 -12.25 31.49
CA GLY A 156 -0.27 -10.84 31.91
C GLY A 156 -1.46 -10.07 31.35
N ALA A 157 -1.23 -8.84 30.89
CA ALA A 157 -2.24 -8.03 30.23
C ALA A 157 -2.69 -8.66 28.90
N ASP A 158 -3.97 -8.53 28.56
CA ASP A 158 -4.54 -9.02 27.30
C ASP A 158 -4.09 -8.09 26.16
N ARG A 159 -2.87 -8.31 25.67
CA ARG A 159 -2.26 -7.51 24.62
C ARG A 159 -2.47 -8.11 23.25
N HIS A 160 -2.78 -7.23 22.32
CA HIS A 160 -3.05 -7.54 20.94
C HIS A 160 -2.12 -6.76 20.04
N LEU A 161 -1.82 -7.33 18.88
CA LEU A 161 -1.27 -6.57 17.80
C LEU A 161 -2.40 -5.77 17.14
N SER A 162 -2.15 -4.48 16.96
CA SER A 162 -2.92 -3.58 16.12
C SER A 162 -2.16 -3.39 14.81
N VAL A 163 -2.71 -3.89 13.72
CA VAL A 163 -2.10 -3.81 12.39
C VAL A 163 -3.00 -2.97 11.52
N VAL A 164 -2.44 -1.92 10.91
CA VAL A 164 -3.18 -0.96 10.08
C VAL A 164 -2.47 -0.78 8.75
N VAL A 165 -3.23 -0.83 7.66
CA VAL A 165 -2.80 -0.43 6.32
C VAL A 165 -3.67 0.71 5.87
N ASN A 166 -3.07 1.86 5.58
CA ASN A 166 -3.76 3.05 5.11
C ASN A 166 -3.25 3.48 3.73
N LEU A 167 -4.19 3.72 2.80
CA LEU A 167 -3.93 4.44 1.56
C LEU A 167 -4.09 5.93 1.80
N LYS A 168 -2.99 6.66 1.65
CA LYS A 168 -2.99 8.13 1.58
C LYS A 168 -3.43 8.61 0.20
N LYS A 169 -3.13 7.83 -0.84
CA LYS A 169 -3.54 8.06 -2.23
C LYS A 169 -4.08 6.75 -2.81
N MET A 170 -5.30 6.80 -3.34
CA MET A 170 -5.95 5.66 -3.98
C MET A 170 -5.57 5.63 -5.47
N GLY A 171 -5.43 4.42 -6.02
CA GLY A 171 -5.38 4.23 -7.47
C GLY A 171 -6.77 4.32 -8.12
N ASP A 172 -6.83 3.98 -9.41
CA ASP A 172 -8.05 4.10 -10.23
C ASP A 172 -8.98 2.88 -10.14
N ALA A 173 -8.62 1.88 -9.33
CA ALA A 173 -9.46 0.72 -9.06
C ALA A 173 -10.75 1.10 -8.32
N ASP A 174 -11.81 0.33 -8.53
CA ASP A 174 -13.06 0.51 -7.81
C ASP A 174 -12.91 0.18 -6.30
N ASP A 175 -13.83 0.69 -5.48
CA ASP A 175 -13.79 0.53 -4.01
C ASP A 175 -13.72 -0.93 -3.55
N THR A 176 -14.32 -1.87 -4.29
CA THR A 176 -14.30 -3.30 -3.95
C THR A 176 -12.91 -3.87 -4.16
N THR A 177 -12.29 -3.54 -5.28
CA THR A 177 -10.92 -3.92 -5.63
C THR A 177 -9.91 -3.31 -4.65
N LEU A 178 -10.07 -2.02 -4.32
CA LEU A 178 -9.25 -1.33 -3.32
C LEU A 178 -9.34 -2.01 -1.95
N ARG A 179 -10.57 -2.25 -1.47
CA ARG A 179 -10.82 -2.92 -0.19
C ARG A 179 -10.20 -4.32 -0.14
N ALA A 180 -10.38 -5.13 -1.19
CA ALA A 180 -9.83 -6.48 -1.24
C ALA A 180 -8.28 -6.48 -1.23
N GLY A 181 -7.67 -5.52 -1.94
CA GLY A 181 -6.23 -5.32 -1.91
C GLY A 181 -5.73 -4.94 -0.50
N LEU A 182 -6.40 -4.01 0.18
CA LEU A 182 -6.04 -3.60 1.53
C LEU A 182 -6.20 -4.72 2.56
N ILE A 183 -7.27 -5.52 2.47
CA ILE A 183 -7.45 -6.72 3.32
C ILE A 183 -6.27 -7.69 3.13
N THR A 184 -5.85 -7.90 1.88
CA THR A 184 -4.69 -8.76 1.58
C THR A 184 -3.44 -8.24 2.27
N LEU A 185 -3.15 -6.94 2.16
CA LEU A 185 -1.99 -6.30 2.78
C LEU A 185 -2.05 -6.39 4.31
N ALA A 186 -3.20 -6.10 4.91
CA ALA A 186 -3.36 -6.12 6.36
C ALA A 186 -3.19 -7.53 6.94
N ARG A 187 -3.70 -8.57 6.25
CA ARG A 187 -3.52 -9.97 6.67
C ARG A 187 -2.06 -10.41 6.58
N ASN A 188 -1.37 -10.09 5.48
CA ASN A 188 0.04 -10.43 5.33
C ASN A 188 0.91 -9.73 6.37
N ALA A 189 0.65 -8.44 6.64
CA ALA A 189 1.35 -7.68 7.66
C ALA A 189 1.05 -8.23 9.07
N ALA A 190 -0.19 -8.63 9.35
CA ALA A 190 -0.56 -9.22 10.63
C ALA A 190 0.09 -10.58 10.87
N GLU A 191 0.19 -11.42 9.85
CA GLU A 191 0.89 -12.71 9.94
C GLU A 191 2.39 -12.50 10.24
N TYR A 192 3.00 -11.55 9.53
CA TYR A 192 4.40 -11.18 9.78
C TYR A 192 4.58 -10.65 11.21
N ALA A 193 3.77 -9.67 11.61
CA ALA A 193 3.87 -9.04 12.93
C ALA A 193 3.67 -10.06 14.04
N HIS A 194 2.66 -10.93 13.93
CA HIS A 194 2.43 -12.00 14.90
C HIS A 194 3.63 -12.93 15.05
N THR A 195 4.27 -13.28 13.94
CA THR A 195 5.47 -14.12 13.92
C THR A 195 6.67 -13.39 14.54
N LYS A 196 6.89 -12.12 14.18
CA LYS A 196 8.06 -11.34 14.63
C LYS A 196 7.94 -10.82 16.05
N ALA A 197 6.73 -10.52 16.51
CA ALA A 197 6.40 -10.20 17.89
C ALA A 197 6.35 -11.45 18.79
N LYS A 198 6.67 -12.64 18.25
CA LYS A 198 6.75 -13.92 18.99
C LYS A 198 5.48 -14.17 19.83
N CYS A 199 4.34 -13.84 19.27
CA CYS A 199 3.06 -14.02 19.95
C CYS A 199 2.85 -15.50 20.30
N ASN A 200 2.33 -15.75 21.51
CA ASN A 200 2.13 -17.11 22.03
C ASN A 200 0.67 -17.60 21.91
N THR A 201 -0.22 -16.75 21.41
CA THR A 201 -1.61 -17.07 21.08
C THR A 201 -1.74 -17.49 19.61
N PRO A 202 -2.85 -18.15 19.21
CA PRO A 202 -3.16 -18.34 17.79
C PRO A 202 -3.46 -17.00 17.11
N ASN A 203 -2.95 -16.80 15.89
CA ASN A 203 -3.12 -15.54 15.14
C ASN A 203 -4.56 -15.24 14.69
N LYS A 204 -5.46 -16.24 14.69
CA LYS A 204 -6.88 -16.14 14.28
C LYS A 204 -7.11 -15.48 12.91
N LEU A 205 -6.16 -15.57 11.97
CA LEU A 205 -6.27 -14.87 10.68
C LEU A 205 -7.23 -15.56 9.68
N GLY A 206 -7.62 -16.82 9.92
CA GLY A 206 -8.44 -17.62 9.01
C GLY A 206 -7.71 -17.98 7.71
N GLU A 207 -8.34 -18.79 6.85
CA GLU A 207 -7.80 -19.06 5.51
C GLU A 207 -8.09 -17.89 4.55
N SER A 208 -7.17 -17.66 3.62
CA SER A 208 -7.30 -16.63 2.58
C SER A 208 -8.14 -17.20 1.44
N SER A 209 -9.46 -17.04 1.51
CA SER A 209 -10.38 -17.46 0.44
C SER A 209 -10.38 -16.46 -0.74
#